data_AF-X2FUP3-F1
#
_entry.id   AF-X2FUP3-F1
#
_cell.length_a   1.000
_cell.length_b   1.000
_cell.length_c   1.000
_cell.angle_alpha   90.00
_cell.angle_beta   90.00
_cell.angle_gamma   90.00
#
_symmetry.space_group_name_H-M   'P 1'
#
loop_
_entity.id
_entity.type
_entity.pdbx_description
1 polymer ?
#
loop_
_entity_poly.entity_id
_entity_poly.type
_entity_poly.pdbx_seq_one_letter_code
_entity_poly.pdbx_strand_id
1 'polypeptide(L)'
;SKLLARPNVKLFNAVAAEDLIVKDGKVGGVVTNWALVSMNHDTQSCMDPNVMEAKVVVSSCGHDGPFGATGVKRLKSIGLIDNVPGMKALDMNKAEDAIVRLTREIVPGMIVTGMEVAEIDGAPRMGPTFGAMMISGQKAAH
;
A
#
# COMPACT_ATOMS: atom_id res chain seq x y z
N SER A 1 -5.46 22.08 -2.28
CA SER A 1 -4.22 21.48 -1.74
C SER A 1 -3.01 22.00 -2.51
N LYS A 2 -1.95 22.46 -1.84
CA LYS A 2 -0.71 22.92 -2.52
C LYS A 2 -0.02 21.81 -3.32
N LEU A 3 -0.15 20.56 -2.88
CA LEU A 3 0.41 19.39 -3.58
C LEU A 3 -0.29 19.15 -4.92
N LEU A 4 -1.62 19.21 -4.94
CA LEU A 4 -2.43 18.97 -6.15
C LEU A 4 -2.37 20.13 -7.17
N ALA A 5 -1.83 21.28 -6.78
CA ALA A 5 -1.59 22.38 -7.70
C ALA A 5 -0.31 22.19 -8.54
N ARG A 6 0.54 21.20 -8.21
CA ARG A 6 1.72 20.87 -9.02
C ARG A 6 1.26 20.26 -10.35
N PRO A 7 1.82 20.67 -11.50
CA PRO A 7 1.34 20.27 -12.83
C PRO A 7 1.51 18.78 -13.13
N ASN A 8 2.36 18.09 -12.37
CA ASN A 8 2.70 16.68 -12.53
C ASN A 8 2.10 15.78 -11.42
N VAL A 9 1.12 16.28 -10.66
CA VAL A 9 0.44 15.51 -9.62
C VAL A 9 -1.04 15.39 -9.98
N LYS A 10 -1.55 14.16 -9.95
CA LYS A 10 -2.96 13.86 -10.14
C LYS A 10 -3.50 13.04 -8.97
N LEU A 11 -4.67 13.43 -8.47
CA LEU A 11 -5.43 12.65 -7.50
C LEU A 11 -6.61 11.96 -8.21
N PHE A 12 -6.67 10.64 -8.07
CA PHE A 12 -7.80 9.82 -8.47
C PHE A 12 -8.48 9.30 -7.19
N ASN A 13 -9.33 10.12 -6.58
CA ASN A 13 -10.16 9.69 -5.46
C ASN A 13 -11.34 8.82 -5.97
N ALA A 14 -11.95 8.05 -5.07
CA ALA A 14 -13.00 7.06 -5.40
C ALA A 14 -12.57 5.95 -6.37
N VAL A 15 -11.26 5.75 -6.54
CA VAL A 15 -10.64 4.66 -7.29
C VAL A 15 -9.96 3.72 -6.29
N ALA A 16 -10.15 2.41 -6.46
CA ALA A 16 -9.45 1.38 -5.71
C ALA A 16 -8.41 0.70 -6.60
N ALA A 17 -7.26 0.37 -6.03
CA ALA A 17 -6.33 -0.57 -6.63
C ALA A 17 -6.70 -1.98 -6.14
N GLU A 18 -7.18 -2.83 -7.04
CA GLU A 18 -7.67 -4.18 -6.72
C GLU A 18 -6.67 -5.30 -7.08
N ASP A 19 -5.69 -5.01 -7.93
CA ASP A 19 -4.58 -5.92 -8.24
C ASP A 19 -3.30 -5.14 -8.65
N LEU A 20 -2.20 -5.86 -8.87
CA LEU A 20 -0.91 -5.38 -9.31
C LEU A 20 -0.60 -5.88 -10.74
N ILE A 21 0.05 -5.04 -11.52
CA ILE A 21 0.66 -5.47 -12.78
C ILE A 21 2.04 -6.03 -12.46
N VAL A 22 2.28 -7.31 -12.75
CA VAL A 22 3.56 -7.99 -12.46
C VAL A 22 4.14 -8.60 -13.73
N LYS A 23 5.42 -8.33 -13.99
CA LYS A 23 6.18 -8.91 -15.09
C LYS A 23 7.56 -9.32 -14.59
N ASP A 24 7.95 -10.57 -14.86
CA ASP A 24 9.26 -11.13 -14.48
C ASP A 24 9.59 -10.92 -12.98
N GLY A 25 8.58 -11.08 -12.10
CA GLY A 25 8.72 -10.87 -10.66
C GLY A 25 8.81 -9.41 -10.20
N LYS A 26 8.69 -8.44 -11.11
CA LYS A 26 8.71 -7.01 -10.84
C LYS A 26 7.31 -6.41 -10.92
N VAL A 27 6.94 -5.61 -9.93
CA VAL A 27 5.72 -4.80 -9.95
C VAL A 27 5.92 -3.62 -10.91
N GLY A 28 5.03 -3.49 -11.89
CA GLY A 28 5.09 -2.49 -12.97
C GLY A 28 3.86 -1.60 -13.06
N GLY A 29 2.96 -1.64 -12.06
CA GLY A 29 1.75 -0.84 -12.07
C GLY A 29 0.64 -1.43 -11.19
N VAL A 30 -0.55 -0.85 -11.31
CA VAL A 30 -1.74 -1.23 -10.56
C VAL A 30 -2.92 -1.47 -11.48
N VAL A 31 -3.78 -2.41 -11.09
CA VAL A 31 -5.09 -2.65 -11.68
C VAL A 31 -6.11 -1.89 -10.85
N THR A 32 -6.93 -1.08 -11.50
CA THR A 32 -7.80 -0.09 -10.86
C THR A 32 -9.24 -0.26 -11.28
N ASN A 33 -10.15 0.00 -10.36
CA ASN A 33 -11.57 0.15 -10.65
C ASN A 33 -12.16 1.28 -9.81
N TRP A 34 -13.41 1.66 -10.09
CA TRP A 34 -14.16 2.50 -9.16
C TRP A 34 -14.30 1.75 -7.84
N ALA A 35 -14.06 2.41 -6.71
CA ALA A 35 -14.09 1.75 -5.41
C ALA A 35 -15.46 1.08 -5.13
N LEU A 36 -16.56 1.69 -5.61
CA LEU A 36 -17.89 1.10 -5.50
C LEU A 36 -18.04 -0.18 -6.32
N VAL A 37 -17.41 -0.27 -7.50
CA VAL A 37 -17.40 -1.50 -8.30
C VAL A 37 -16.59 -2.57 -7.59
N SER A 38 -15.39 -2.25 -7.11
CA SER A 38 -14.54 -3.21 -6.38
C SER A 38 -15.19 -3.80 -5.12
N MET A 39 -16.13 -3.07 -4.50
CA MET A 39 -16.88 -3.56 -3.33
C MET A 39 -18.14 -4.35 -3.68
N ASN A 40 -18.55 -4.44 -4.94
CA ASN A 40 -19.84 -4.99 -5.37
C ASN A 40 -19.73 -5.91 -6.61
N HIS A 41 -18.59 -6.60 -6.76
CA HIS A 41 -18.33 -7.52 -7.89
C HIS A 41 -19.35 -8.66 -8.01
N ASP A 42 -20.10 -8.96 -6.95
CA ASP A 42 -21.11 -10.01 -6.84
C ASP A 42 -22.54 -9.54 -7.16
N THR A 43 -22.75 -8.25 -7.41
CA THR A 43 -24.09 -7.66 -7.55
C THR A 43 -24.61 -7.60 -9.00
N GLN A 44 -23.75 -7.79 -9.99
CA GLN A 44 -24.05 -7.72 -11.42
C GLN A 44 -23.09 -8.61 -12.24
N SER A 45 -23.22 -8.56 -13.57
CA SER A 45 -22.21 -9.11 -14.48
C SER A 45 -20.81 -8.55 -14.20
N CYS A 46 -19.77 -9.28 -14.60
CA CYS A 46 -18.38 -8.86 -14.42
C CYS A 46 -18.14 -7.46 -14.99
N MET A 47 -17.53 -6.60 -14.17
CA MET A 47 -17.16 -5.24 -14.51
C MET A 47 -15.64 -5.15 -14.52
N ASP A 48 -15.05 -5.45 -15.67
CA ASP A 48 -13.60 -5.53 -15.83
C ASP A 48 -12.89 -4.23 -15.42
N PRO A 49 -11.69 -4.32 -14.83
CA PRO A 49 -10.94 -3.15 -14.38
C PRO A 49 -10.21 -2.43 -15.52
N ASN A 50 -9.64 -1.28 -15.17
CA ASN A 50 -8.66 -0.56 -15.98
C ASN A 50 -7.26 -0.69 -15.36
N VAL A 51 -6.22 -0.20 -16.04
CA VAL A 51 -4.83 -0.37 -15.61
C VAL A 51 -4.04 0.95 -15.63
N MET A 52 -3.06 1.06 -14.74
CA MET A 52 -2.08 2.15 -14.72
C MET A 52 -0.67 1.57 -14.55
N GLU A 53 0.15 1.69 -15.60
CA GLU A 53 1.56 1.30 -15.53
C GLU A 53 2.40 2.35 -14.78
N ALA A 54 3.39 1.89 -14.02
CA ALA A 54 4.28 2.72 -13.23
C ALA A 54 5.69 2.12 -13.17
N LYS A 55 6.69 3.00 -13.08
CA LYS A 55 8.09 2.57 -12.88
C LYS A 55 8.33 2.02 -11.48
N VAL A 56 7.66 2.61 -10.49
CA VAL A 56 7.68 2.26 -9.08
C VAL A 56 6.28 2.49 -8.52
N VAL A 57 5.75 1.53 -7.76
CA VAL A 57 4.51 1.63 -7.00
C VAL A 57 4.86 1.85 -5.53
N VAL A 58 4.21 2.82 -4.88
CA VAL A 58 4.34 3.02 -3.43
C VAL A 58 3.01 2.63 -2.77
N SER A 59 3.04 1.58 -1.95
CA SER A 59 1.88 1.12 -1.19
C SER A 59 1.88 1.74 0.20
N SER A 60 0.79 2.45 0.51
CA SER A 60 0.57 3.13 1.78
C SER A 60 -0.86 2.96 2.25
N CYS A 61 -1.43 1.77 2.08
CA CYS A 61 -2.86 1.48 2.28
C CYS A 61 -3.26 1.30 3.75
N GLY A 62 -2.37 1.63 4.68
CA GLY A 62 -2.59 1.40 6.11
C GLY A 62 -2.67 -0.08 6.46
N HIS A 63 -3.30 -0.39 7.60
CA HIS A 63 -3.33 -1.76 8.15
C HIS A 63 -4.74 -2.38 8.16
N ASP A 64 -5.81 -1.57 8.28
CA ASP A 64 -7.18 -2.03 8.52
C ASP A 64 -8.17 -1.47 7.47
N GLY A 65 -9.39 -1.97 7.51
CA GLY A 65 -10.49 -1.60 6.62
C GLY A 65 -10.60 -2.50 5.39
N PRO A 66 -11.60 -2.25 4.52
CA PRO A 66 -11.88 -3.09 3.35
C PRO A 66 -10.69 -3.24 2.39
N PHE A 67 -9.81 -2.23 2.34
CA PHE A 67 -8.61 -2.20 1.50
C PHE A 67 -7.33 -2.04 2.34
N GLY A 68 -7.39 -2.38 3.63
CA GLY A 68 -6.24 -2.30 4.52
C GLY A 68 -5.16 -3.30 4.12
N ALA A 69 -3.94 -2.80 3.94
CA ALA A 69 -2.77 -3.59 3.58
C ALA A 69 -2.93 -4.42 2.29
N THR A 70 -3.74 -3.92 1.34
CA THR A 70 -4.01 -4.60 0.06
C THR A 70 -2.74 -4.94 -0.71
N GLY A 71 -1.75 -4.05 -0.72
CA GLY A 71 -0.51 -4.26 -1.48
C GLY A 71 0.26 -5.48 -0.97
N VAL A 72 0.57 -5.53 0.32
CA VAL A 72 1.34 -6.65 0.92
C VAL A 72 0.54 -7.94 0.96
N LYS A 73 -0.77 -7.88 1.21
CA LYS A 73 -1.65 -9.07 1.14
C LYS A 73 -1.69 -9.63 -0.29
N ARG A 74 -1.75 -8.75 -1.30
CA ARG A 74 -1.73 -9.19 -2.70
C ARG A 74 -0.40 -9.83 -3.07
N LEU A 75 0.74 -9.20 -2.73
CA LEU A 75 2.08 -9.78 -2.94
C LEU A 75 2.21 -11.20 -2.38
N LYS A 76 1.68 -11.44 -1.17
CA LYS A 76 1.66 -12.78 -0.57
C LYS A 76 0.79 -13.74 -1.38
N SER A 77 -0.42 -13.32 -1.76
CA SER A 77 -1.36 -14.18 -2.49
C SER A 77 -0.85 -14.65 -3.86
N ILE A 78 0.00 -13.85 -4.50
CA ILE A 78 0.63 -14.16 -5.81
C ILE A 78 2.03 -14.77 -5.66
N GLY A 79 2.48 -15.04 -4.43
CA GLY A 79 3.75 -15.73 -4.16
C GLY A 79 5.01 -14.89 -4.39
N LEU A 80 4.91 -13.55 -4.40
CA LEU A 80 6.10 -12.68 -4.48
C LEU A 80 6.76 -12.43 -3.12
N ILE A 81 6.04 -12.69 -2.02
CA ILE A 81 6.58 -12.72 -0.66
C ILE A 81 5.99 -13.92 0.08
N ASP A 82 6.75 -14.46 1.02
CA ASP A 82 6.34 -15.67 1.73
C ASP A 82 5.31 -15.37 2.84
N ASN A 83 5.49 -14.27 3.56
CA ASN A 83 4.81 -14.02 4.81
C ASN A 83 4.32 -12.58 4.96
N VAL A 84 3.17 -12.46 5.63
CA VAL A 84 2.59 -11.21 6.15
C VAL A 84 2.17 -11.56 7.58
N PRO A 85 3.07 -11.40 8.57
CA PRO A 85 2.85 -11.82 9.95
C PRO A 85 1.75 -11.04 10.66
N GLY A 86 1.37 -9.87 10.13
CA GLY A 86 0.31 -9.02 10.68
C GLY A 86 0.79 -8.07 11.77
N MET A 87 0.13 -6.92 11.87
CA MET A 87 0.45 -5.89 12.87
C MET A 87 0.28 -6.42 14.31
N LYS A 88 1.22 -6.05 15.19
CA LYS A 88 1.19 -6.41 16.62
C LYS A 88 0.45 -5.38 17.49
N ALA A 89 0.30 -5.73 18.77
CA ALA A 89 -0.25 -4.84 19.79
C ALA A 89 0.51 -3.51 19.90
N LEU A 90 -0.10 -2.54 20.59
CA LEU A 90 0.40 -1.17 20.65
C LEU A 90 1.66 -1.06 21.54
N ASP A 91 2.74 -0.50 20.97
CA ASP A 91 3.97 -0.09 21.66
C ASP A 91 4.56 1.07 20.87
N MET A 92 4.28 2.30 21.31
CA MET A 92 4.58 3.52 20.53
C MET A 92 6.07 3.67 20.23
N ASN A 93 6.92 3.47 21.25
CA ASN A 93 8.37 3.64 21.12
C ASN A 93 8.95 2.68 20.09
N LYS A 94 8.56 1.39 20.14
CA LYS A 94 9.03 0.41 19.15
C LYS A 94 8.38 0.59 17.80
N ALA A 95 7.10 0.95 17.76
CA ALA A 95 6.35 1.10 16.53
C ALA A 95 6.95 2.21 15.65
N GLU A 96 7.13 3.42 16.18
CA GLU A 96 7.55 4.56 15.37
C GLU A 96 8.92 4.34 14.73
N ASP A 97 9.90 3.86 15.51
CA ASP A 97 11.23 3.51 15.02
C ASP A 97 11.20 2.37 13.99
N ALA A 98 10.41 1.33 14.25
CA ALA A 98 10.30 0.18 13.36
C ALA A 98 9.73 0.58 12.00
N ILE A 99 8.64 1.36 11.96
CA ILE A 99 8.00 1.75 10.71
C ILE A 99 8.95 2.57 9.83
N VAL A 100 9.65 3.55 10.41
CA VAL A 100 10.63 4.34 9.66
C VAL A 100 11.78 3.46 9.18
N ARG A 101 12.35 2.63 10.06
CA ARG A 101 13.49 1.76 9.70
C ARG A 101 13.14 0.74 8.61
N LEU A 102 11.93 0.18 8.64
CA LEU A 102 11.52 -0.91 7.76
C LEU A 102 10.86 -0.46 6.47
N THR A 103 10.51 0.82 6.33
CA THR A 103 10.08 1.39 5.04
C THR A 103 11.16 1.17 3.98
N ARG A 104 10.83 0.45 2.90
CA ARG A 104 11.76 0.04 1.83
C ARG A 104 11.03 -0.52 0.61
N GLU A 105 11.79 -0.76 -0.46
CA GLU A 105 11.37 -1.63 -1.55
C GLU A 105 11.29 -3.08 -1.06
N ILE A 106 10.10 -3.67 -1.10
CA ILE A 106 9.83 -5.03 -0.60
C ILE A 106 10.09 -6.06 -1.70
N VAL A 107 9.66 -5.75 -2.92
CA VAL A 107 9.92 -6.51 -4.15
C VAL A 107 10.31 -5.50 -5.24
N PRO A 108 11.02 -5.93 -6.29
CA PRO A 108 11.38 -5.03 -7.38
C PRO A 108 10.15 -4.26 -7.90
N GLY A 109 10.24 -2.93 -7.94
CA GLY A 109 9.20 -2.02 -8.39
C GLY A 109 8.13 -1.64 -7.36
N MET A 110 8.19 -2.12 -6.11
CA MET A 110 7.20 -1.78 -5.08
C MET A 110 7.80 -1.45 -3.71
N ILE A 111 7.55 -0.22 -3.27
CA ILE A 111 7.91 0.30 -1.95
C ILE A 111 6.70 0.25 -1.03
N VAL A 112 6.91 -0.14 0.24
CA VAL A 112 5.86 -0.12 1.27
C VAL A 112 6.23 0.89 2.35
N THR A 113 5.25 1.72 2.75
CA THR A 113 5.42 2.82 3.71
C THR A 113 4.21 2.94 4.65
N GLY A 114 4.37 3.68 5.74
CA GLY A 114 3.34 3.88 6.76
C GLY A 114 2.95 2.58 7.47
N MET A 115 1.70 2.50 7.93
CA MET A 115 1.25 1.36 8.73
C MET A 115 1.16 0.02 7.97
N GLU A 116 1.20 0.03 6.64
CA GLU A 116 1.27 -1.22 5.86
C GLU A 116 2.60 -1.96 6.10
N VAL A 117 3.66 -1.24 6.49
CA VAL A 117 4.94 -1.82 6.94
C VAL A 117 4.74 -2.70 8.18
N ALA A 118 3.81 -2.33 9.07
CA ALA A 118 3.53 -3.12 10.27
C ALA A 118 2.98 -4.51 9.95
N GLU A 119 2.20 -4.62 8.88
CA GLU A 119 1.56 -5.87 8.45
C GLU A 119 2.58 -6.85 7.86
N ILE A 120 3.50 -6.36 7.03
CA ILE A 120 4.52 -7.20 6.39
C ILE A 120 5.68 -7.57 7.32
N ASP A 121 6.08 -6.69 8.24
CA ASP A 121 7.22 -6.94 9.12
C ASP A 121 6.81 -7.33 10.56
N GLY A 122 5.51 -7.33 10.86
CA GLY A 122 5.00 -7.70 12.17
C GLY A 122 5.41 -6.72 13.26
N ALA A 123 5.33 -5.42 12.97
CA ALA A 123 5.69 -4.35 13.89
C ALA A 123 4.50 -4.00 14.82
N PRO A 124 4.77 -3.47 16.03
CA PRO A 124 3.73 -2.87 16.88
C PRO A 124 3.06 -1.68 16.19
N ARG A 125 1.85 -1.35 16.64
CA ARG A 125 1.15 -0.10 16.24
C ARG A 125 1.47 1.05 17.20
N MET A 126 1.38 2.30 16.71
CA MET A 126 1.64 3.49 17.53
C MET A 126 0.38 4.22 18.02
N GLY A 127 -0.81 3.91 17.48
CA GLY A 127 -2.04 4.60 17.90
C GLY A 127 -2.06 6.08 17.45
N PRO A 128 -2.45 7.03 18.32
CA PRO A 128 -2.72 8.42 17.93
C PRO A 128 -1.47 9.33 17.87
N THR A 129 -0.36 8.81 17.34
CA THR A 129 0.87 9.58 17.04
C THR A 129 1.24 9.37 15.57
N PHE A 130 1.80 10.41 14.94
CA PHE A 130 1.88 10.51 13.47
C PHE A 130 3.30 10.77 12.94
N GLY A 131 4.30 10.90 13.82
CA GLY A 131 5.68 11.22 13.43
C GLY A 131 6.23 10.20 12.43
N ALA A 132 6.13 8.92 12.77
CA ALA A 132 6.57 7.83 11.92
C ALA A 132 5.89 7.80 10.56
N MET A 133 4.61 8.18 10.45
CA MET A 133 3.91 8.21 9.16
C MET A 133 4.55 9.24 8.22
N MET A 134 4.85 10.42 8.75
CA MET A 134 5.45 11.51 7.95
C MET A 134 6.88 11.17 7.54
N ILE A 135 7.70 10.67 8.46
CA ILE A 135 9.11 10.33 8.19
C ILE A 135 9.22 9.08 7.32
N SER A 136 8.35 8.08 7.51
CA SER A 136 8.26 6.91 6.63
C SER A 136 7.92 7.34 5.20
N GLY A 137 6.95 8.23 5.01
CA GLY A 137 6.62 8.74 3.67
C GLY A 137 7.77 9.52 3.02
N GLN A 138 8.52 10.31 3.80
CA GLN A 138 9.72 10.99 3.31
C GLN A 138 10.81 9.99 2.89
N LYS A 139 11.05 8.96 3.70
CA LYS A 139 12.02 7.91 3.39
C LYS A 139 11.63 7.13 2.13
N ALA A 140 10.35 6.83 1.93
CA ALA A 140 9.88 6.15 0.73
C ALA A 140 10.07 6.99 -0.56
N ALA A 141 10.16 8.31 -0.43
CA ALA A 141 10.37 9.22 -1.56
C ALA A 141 11.85 9.45 -1.92
N HIS A 142 12.78 9.09 -1.03
CA HIS A 142 14.23 9.23 -1.21
C HIS A 142 14.81 7.99 -1.88
#